data_AF-A0A2N1TTF2-F1
#
_entry.id   AF-A0A2N1TTF2-F1
#
_cell.length_a   1.000
_cell.length_b   1.000
_cell.length_c   1.000
_cell.angle_alpha   90.00
_cell.angle_beta   90.00
_cell.angle_gamma   90.00
#
_symmetry.space_group_name_H-M   'P 1'
#
loop_
_entity.id
_entity.type
_entity.pdbx_description
1 polymer ?
#
loop_
_entity_poly.entity_id
_entity_poly.type
_entity_poly.pdbx_seq_one_letter_code
_entity_poly.pdbx_strand_id
1 'polypeptide(L)'
;MRLSGNHLRTAVLLAMLYLSVPSYSQIRGGGLMVTPTRVEMDGRTRSTSISLINNSNETSTYRIQTINSRMTELGERQNILGEPGKDELFADKLVKFAPRQVRLKPGEQQTIRVMSRISNSLKKGEYRTGLNFQWIPEPGEPQLKTHSSSNDGLAVNVQFSYGITVPVIIRHGDLSATGRITGLKLLSANEADRNLKITIDREGDRSLYGDLSVFRVKADGKQELINSVRGIAIYVPNQRRIYTMKIPGGKSGTPNDGKEKLRVEYREINENGGQLIAESSINLD
;
A
#
# COMPACT_ATOMS: atom_id res chain seq x y z
N MET A 1 28.31 67.75 27.34
CA MET A 1 27.04 67.09 27.72
C MET A 1 26.86 65.89 26.79
N ARG A 2 27.09 64.67 27.31
CA ARG A 2 27.04 63.41 26.56
C ARG A 2 25.57 63.03 26.33
N LEU A 3 25.13 62.94 25.08
CA LEU A 3 23.87 62.29 24.72
C LEU A 3 24.16 60.84 24.32
N SER A 4 23.38 59.96 24.94
CA SER A 4 23.63 58.54 25.18
C SER A 4 23.31 57.64 23.98
N GLY A 5 24.19 56.67 23.72
CA GLY A 5 24.06 55.64 22.70
C GLY A 5 23.09 54.51 23.04
N ASN A 6 21.82 54.83 23.32
CA ASN A 6 20.79 53.82 23.63
C ASN A 6 19.65 53.69 22.61
N HIS A 7 19.53 54.57 21.61
CA HIS A 7 18.44 54.47 20.62
C HIS A 7 18.78 53.61 19.39
N LEU A 8 20.07 53.36 19.13
CA LEU A 8 20.49 52.51 17.99
C LEU A 8 20.40 51.01 18.30
N ARG A 9 20.31 50.63 19.58
CA ARG A 9 20.22 49.21 20.00
C ARG A 9 18.79 48.68 20.03
N THR A 10 17.80 49.54 20.25
CA THR A 10 16.38 49.14 20.30
C THR A 10 15.74 48.98 18.92
N ALA A 11 16.24 49.67 17.89
CA ALA A 11 15.77 49.48 16.51
C ALA A 11 16.26 48.16 15.87
N VAL A 12 17.39 47.61 16.34
CA VAL A 12 17.94 46.34 15.85
C VAL A 12 17.25 45.13 16.50
N LEU A 13 16.71 45.27 17.71
CA LEU A 13 16.01 44.20 18.43
C LEU A 13 14.55 43.99 17.97
N LEU A 14 13.91 44.99 17.36
CA LEU A 14 12.55 44.86 16.80
C LEU A 14 12.52 44.38 15.34
N ALA A 15 13.66 44.43 14.63
CA ALA A 15 13.79 43.90 13.27
C ALA A 15 14.15 42.41 13.21
N MET A 16 14.60 41.80 14.32
CA MET A 16 14.93 40.37 14.38
C MET A 16 13.76 39.45 14.78
N LEU A 17 12.59 39.99 15.11
CA LEU A 17 11.44 39.21 15.59
C LEU A 17 10.39 38.89 14.50
N TYR A 18 10.74 39.00 13.21
CA TYR A 18 9.79 38.82 12.10
C TYR A 18 10.16 37.78 11.03
N LEU A 19 11.22 36.98 11.20
CA LEU A 19 11.67 36.07 10.13
C LEU A 19 12.04 34.64 10.60
N SER A 20 11.41 34.13 11.64
CA SER A 20 11.38 32.68 11.88
C SER A 20 10.08 32.08 11.37
N VAL A 21 9.85 32.17 10.06
CA VAL A 21 8.89 31.25 9.41
C VAL A 21 9.57 29.89 9.40
N PRO A 22 9.06 28.87 10.11
CA PRO A 22 9.60 27.53 9.96
C PRO A 22 9.41 27.13 8.50
N SER A 23 10.53 26.96 7.79
CA SER A 23 10.55 26.30 6.50
C SER A 23 10.09 24.87 6.73
N TYR A 24 8.79 24.63 6.63
CA TYR A 24 8.29 23.28 6.44
C TYR A 24 8.95 22.79 5.16
N SER A 25 9.90 21.86 5.29
CA SER A 25 10.28 20.98 4.21
C SER A 25 9.01 20.22 3.82
N GLN A 26 8.23 20.79 2.91
CA GLN A 26 7.20 20.04 2.24
C GLN A 26 7.96 18.98 1.45
N ILE A 27 7.69 17.72 1.78
CA ILE A 27 8.13 16.60 0.97
C ILE A 27 7.48 16.80 -0.40
N ARG A 28 8.25 17.39 -1.33
CA ARG A 28 7.84 17.66 -2.70
C ARG A 28 7.95 16.35 -3.47
N GLY A 29 6.83 15.64 -3.59
CA GLY A 29 6.73 14.43 -4.40
C GLY A 29 5.59 13.52 -3.95
N GLY A 30 4.57 13.38 -4.81
CA GLY A 30 3.61 12.27 -4.73
C GLY A 30 2.17 12.61 -4.36
N GLY A 31 1.67 13.81 -4.66
CA GLY A 31 0.27 14.19 -4.41
C GLY A 31 -0.78 13.49 -5.29
N LEU A 32 -0.46 12.40 -5.99
CA LEU A 32 -1.44 11.69 -6.81
C LEU A 32 -2.33 10.82 -5.94
N MET A 33 -3.64 11.07 -5.95
CA MET A 33 -4.65 10.17 -5.41
C MET A 33 -5.22 9.30 -6.52
N VAL A 34 -5.35 8.00 -6.27
CA VAL A 34 -5.85 7.01 -7.24
C VAL A 34 -6.99 6.22 -6.63
N THR A 35 -8.12 6.13 -7.32
CA THR A 35 -9.28 5.34 -6.88
C THR A 35 -9.96 4.62 -8.07
N PRO A 36 -10.30 3.33 -7.95
CA PRO A 36 -10.02 2.45 -6.83
C PRO A 36 -8.53 2.09 -6.75
N THR A 37 -8.10 1.58 -5.60
CA THR A 37 -6.71 1.12 -5.37
C THR A 37 -6.45 -0.28 -5.92
N ARG A 38 -7.50 -0.96 -6.43
CA ARG A 38 -7.49 -2.27 -7.06
C ARG A 38 -8.63 -2.36 -8.06
N VAL A 39 -8.40 -3.03 -9.19
CA VAL A 39 -9.42 -3.32 -10.20
C VAL A 39 -9.57 -4.83 -10.34
N GLU A 40 -10.80 -5.31 -10.25
CA GLU A 40 -11.17 -6.67 -10.61
C GLU A 40 -12.17 -6.63 -11.78
N MET A 41 -11.93 -7.46 -12.78
CA MET A 41 -12.79 -7.62 -13.95
C MET A 41 -12.99 -9.12 -14.21
N ASP A 42 -14.16 -9.49 -14.68
CA ASP A 42 -14.54 -10.88 -14.93
C ASP A 42 -15.50 -10.99 -16.13
N GLY A 43 -16.19 -12.14 -16.27
CA GLY A 43 -17.17 -12.35 -17.33
C GLY A 43 -18.32 -11.34 -17.35
N ARG A 44 -18.69 -10.78 -16.18
CA ARG A 44 -19.79 -9.81 -16.01
C ARG A 44 -19.29 -8.38 -16.18
N THR A 45 -18.11 -8.08 -15.67
CA THR A 45 -17.51 -6.74 -15.70
C THR A 45 -16.28 -6.72 -16.61
N ARG A 46 -16.47 -6.29 -17.86
CA ARG A 46 -15.39 -6.18 -18.87
C ARG A 46 -14.75 -4.81 -18.99
N SER A 47 -15.31 -3.81 -18.30
CA SER A 47 -14.75 -2.46 -18.28
C SER A 47 -15.05 -1.77 -16.97
N THR A 48 -14.13 -0.93 -16.53
CA THR A 48 -14.25 -0.07 -15.37
C THR A 48 -13.42 1.20 -15.58
N SER A 49 -13.29 2.02 -14.54
CA SER A 49 -12.55 3.26 -14.56
C SER A 49 -11.68 3.41 -13.31
N ILE A 50 -10.53 4.05 -13.48
CA ILE A 50 -9.66 4.53 -12.39
C ILE A 50 -9.64 6.05 -12.46
N SER A 51 -9.99 6.72 -11.37
CA SER A 51 -9.87 8.16 -11.22
C SER A 51 -8.50 8.52 -10.64
N LEU A 52 -7.89 9.53 -11.25
CA LEU A 52 -6.61 10.13 -10.85
C LEU A 52 -6.89 11.57 -10.45
N ILE A 53 -6.48 11.97 -9.24
CA ILE A 53 -6.63 13.34 -8.75
C ILE A 53 -5.27 13.85 -8.32
N ASN A 54 -4.86 15.02 -8.81
CA ASN A 54 -3.65 15.66 -8.35
C ASN A 54 -3.93 16.49 -7.10
N ASN A 55 -3.68 15.94 -5.92
CA ASN A 55 -3.77 16.63 -4.62
C ASN A 55 -2.52 17.45 -4.26
N SER A 56 -1.56 17.61 -5.19
CA SER A 56 -0.46 18.55 -5.00
C SER A 56 -0.85 19.97 -5.42
N ASN A 57 0.03 20.92 -5.13
CA ASN A 57 -0.07 22.31 -5.56
C ASN A 57 0.69 22.60 -6.87
N GLU A 58 1.24 21.58 -7.53
CA GLU A 58 1.99 21.70 -8.78
C GLU A 58 1.28 20.96 -9.93
N THR A 59 1.48 21.41 -11.17
CA THR A 59 1.02 20.61 -12.32
C THR A 59 1.94 19.42 -12.49
N SER A 60 1.39 18.24 -12.76
CA SER A 60 2.17 17.01 -12.88
C SER A 60 1.73 16.17 -14.07
N THR A 61 2.71 15.57 -14.74
CA THR A 61 2.46 14.64 -15.84
C THR A 61 2.70 13.20 -15.38
N TYR A 62 1.79 12.29 -15.71
CA TYR A 62 1.88 10.88 -15.37
C TYR A 62 1.78 10.00 -16.61
N ARG A 63 2.73 9.08 -16.79
CA ARG A 63 2.68 7.99 -17.76
C ARG A 63 2.04 6.77 -17.13
N ILE A 64 1.24 6.04 -17.91
CA ILE A 64 0.53 4.85 -17.46
C ILE A 64 1.05 3.64 -18.24
N GLN A 65 1.57 2.66 -17.52
CA GLN A 65 2.15 1.44 -18.11
C GLN A 65 1.71 0.20 -17.33
N THR A 66 1.66 -0.94 -18.00
CA THR A 66 1.51 -2.22 -17.31
C THR A 66 2.84 -2.65 -16.72
N ILE A 67 2.80 -3.17 -15.49
CA ILE A 67 3.95 -3.78 -14.84
C ILE A 67 3.59 -5.15 -14.29
N ASN A 68 4.30 -6.16 -14.75
CA ASN A 68 4.18 -7.52 -14.23
C ASN A 68 5.07 -7.63 -12.99
N SER A 69 4.49 -8.12 -11.89
CA SER A 69 5.23 -8.34 -10.65
C SER A 69 4.83 -9.67 -10.04
N ARG A 70 5.70 -10.26 -9.25
CA ARG A 70 5.48 -11.44 -8.39
C ARG A 70 5.30 -10.97 -6.95
N MET A 71 4.52 -11.68 -6.15
CA MET A 71 4.45 -11.46 -4.71
C MET A 71 5.27 -12.53 -3.97
N THR A 72 6.05 -12.15 -2.96
CA THR A 72 6.70 -13.12 -2.06
C THR A 72 5.70 -13.59 -0.98
N GLU A 73 6.05 -14.65 -0.23
CA GLU A 73 5.23 -15.08 0.92
C GLU A 73 5.13 -14.04 2.03
N LEU A 74 6.03 -13.04 2.07
CA LEU A 74 5.96 -11.90 3.00
C LEU A 74 5.16 -10.74 2.42
N GLY A 75 4.85 -10.80 1.11
CA GLY A 75 4.05 -9.83 0.38
C GLY A 75 4.75 -8.75 -0.38
N GLU A 76 6.07 -8.83 -0.39
CA GLU A 76 6.87 -7.92 -1.19
C GLU A 76 6.56 -8.18 -2.66
N ARG A 77 6.44 -7.10 -3.43
CA ARG A 77 6.26 -7.20 -4.88
C ARG A 77 7.62 -7.10 -5.55
N GLN A 78 7.92 -8.05 -6.43
CA GLN A 78 9.12 -8.10 -7.22
C GLN A 78 8.73 -7.94 -8.68
N ASN A 79 9.20 -6.89 -9.35
CA ASN A 79 8.92 -6.70 -10.77
C ASN A 79 9.58 -7.82 -11.58
N ILE A 80 8.86 -8.33 -12.58
CA ILE A 80 9.38 -9.35 -13.49
C ILE A 80 10.01 -8.64 -14.67
N LEU A 81 11.33 -8.84 -14.84
CA LEU A 81 12.11 -8.30 -15.95
C LEU A 81 12.42 -9.35 -17.02
N GLY A 82 12.08 -10.62 -16.78
CA GLY A 82 12.31 -11.75 -17.68
C GLY A 82 11.05 -12.57 -17.92
N GLU A 83 11.22 -13.85 -18.24
CA GLU A 83 10.09 -14.77 -18.48
C GLU A 83 9.29 -15.04 -17.19
N PRO A 84 7.96 -15.13 -17.28
CA PRO A 84 7.12 -15.46 -16.14
C PRO A 84 7.34 -16.90 -15.69
N GLY A 85 7.11 -17.18 -14.41
CA GLY A 85 7.03 -18.55 -13.91
C GLY A 85 5.88 -19.32 -14.57
N LYS A 86 5.98 -20.65 -14.60
CA LYS A 86 5.02 -21.55 -15.27
C LYS A 86 3.55 -21.27 -14.91
N ASP A 87 3.29 -20.94 -13.64
CA ASP A 87 1.95 -20.71 -13.11
C ASP A 87 1.62 -19.22 -12.89
N GLU A 88 2.46 -18.32 -13.41
CA GLU A 88 2.23 -16.88 -13.37
C GLU A 88 1.52 -16.41 -14.63
N LEU A 89 0.24 -16.10 -14.47
CA LEU A 89 -0.60 -15.60 -15.55
C LEU A 89 -0.70 -14.07 -15.49
N PHE A 90 -0.20 -13.39 -16.53
CA PHE A 90 -0.19 -11.94 -16.59
C PHE A 90 -1.29 -11.35 -17.47
N ALA A 91 -1.83 -10.22 -17.04
CA ALA A 91 -2.93 -9.52 -17.71
C ALA A 91 -2.47 -8.37 -18.62
N ASP A 92 -1.16 -8.12 -18.78
CA ASP A 92 -0.61 -7.00 -19.55
C ASP A 92 -1.09 -6.98 -21.02
N LYS A 93 -1.25 -8.15 -21.64
CA LYS A 93 -1.78 -8.28 -23.01
C LYS A 93 -3.31 -8.20 -23.07
N LEU A 94 -3.98 -8.53 -21.97
CA LEU A 94 -5.44 -8.62 -21.85
C LEU A 94 -6.08 -7.29 -21.43
N VAL A 95 -5.36 -6.44 -20.70
CA VAL A 95 -5.83 -5.12 -20.27
C VAL A 95 -5.62 -4.09 -21.38
N LYS A 96 -6.65 -3.25 -21.59
CA LYS A 96 -6.58 -2.05 -22.42
C LYS A 96 -6.97 -0.86 -21.55
N PHE A 97 -6.28 0.24 -21.72
CA PHE A 97 -6.58 1.46 -20.96
C PHE A 97 -6.26 2.70 -21.78
N ALA A 98 -7.01 3.77 -21.49
CA ALA A 98 -6.79 5.08 -22.09
C ALA A 98 -7.26 6.19 -21.12
N PRO A 99 -6.61 7.38 -21.17
CA PRO A 99 -5.37 7.70 -21.92
C PRO A 99 -4.13 6.98 -21.36
N ARG A 100 -2.99 7.04 -22.09
CA ARG A 100 -1.69 6.48 -21.65
C ARG A 100 -0.79 7.49 -20.92
N GLN A 101 -1.11 8.77 -21.05
CA GLN A 101 -0.42 9.85 -20.37
C GLN A 101 -1.44 10.92 -20.03
N VAL A 102 -1.31 11.51 -18.85
CA VAL A 102 -2.20 12.58 -18.37
C VAL A 102 -1.36 13.68 -17.78
N ARG A 103 -1.78 14.93 -17.99
CA ARG A 103 -1.21 16.10 -17.32
C ARG A 103 -2.31 16.72 -16.49
N LEU A 104 -2.07 16.88 -15.19
CA LEU A 104 -3.07 17.29 -14.21
C LEU A 104 -2.60 18.55 -13.50
N LYS A 105 -3.38 19.62 -13.57
CA LYS A 105 -3.24 20.80 -12.72
C LYS A 105 -3.56 20.46 -11.26
N PRO A 106 -3.21 21.33 -10.29
CA PRO A 106 -3.63 21.18 -8.91
C PRO A 106 -5.15 21.00 -8.77
N GLY A 107 -5.57 19.96 -8.06
CA GLY A 107 -6.97 19.56 -7.87
C GLY A 107 -7.64 18.95 -9.10
N GLU A 108 -6.96 18.85 -10.25
CA GLU A 108 -7.55 18.31 -11.47
C GLU A 108 -7.73 16.79 -11.36
N GLN A 109 -8.90 16.33 -11.80
CA GLN A 109 -9.28 14.93 -11.85
C GLN A 109 -9.33 14.43 -13.30
N GLN A 110 -8.76 13.25 -13.54
CA GLN A 110 -8.83 12.55 -14.82
C GLN A 110 -9.27 11.11 -14.63
N THR A 111 -10.17 10.67 -15.50
CA THR A 111 -10.62 9.27 -15.53
C THR A 111 -9.84 8.48 -16.57
N ILE A 112 -9.33 7.31 -16.16
CA ILE A 112 -8.68 6.31 -17.01
C ILE A 112 -9.65 5.16 -17.21
N ARG A 113 -10.12 4.96 -18.43
CA ARG A 113 -10.98 3.80 -18.75
C ARG A 113 -10.11 2.57 -18.84
N VAL A 114 -10.49 1.49 -18.17
CA VAL A 114 -9.81 0.20 -18.15
C VAL A 114 -10.76 -0.87 -18.67
N MET A 115 -10.29 -1.73 -19.57
CA MET A 115 -11.09 -2.75 -20.24
C MET A 115 -10.33 -4.07 -20.32
N SER A 116 -11.03 -5.19 -20.17
CA SER A 116 -10.49 -6.52 -20.43
C SER A 116 -10.84 -6.98 -21.84
N ARG A 117 -9.86 -7.55 -22.55
CA ARG A 117 -10.04 -8.20 -23.85
C ARG A 117 -9.63 -9.66 -23.76
N ILE A 118 -10.62 -10.50 -23.45
CA ILE A 118 -10.48 -11.94 -23.30
C ILE A 118 -10.98 -12.62 -24.58
N SER A 119 -10.22 -13.56 -25.15
CA SER A 119 -10.71 -14.44 -26.20
C SER A 119 -11.41 -15.66 -25.59
N ASN A 120 -12.32 -16.29 -26.32
CA ASN A 120 -12.98 -17.53 -25.89
C ASN A 120 -12.01 -18.72 -25.79
N SER A 121 -10.85 -18.64 -26.45
CA SER A 121 -9.79 -19.64 -26.40
C SER A 121 -8.81 -19.44 -25.25
N LEU A 122 -8.94 -18.36 -24.48
CA LEU A 122 -8.07 -18.10 -23.35
C LEU A 122 -8.27 -19.18 -22.29
N LYS A 123 -7.18 -19.74 -21.76
CA LYS A 123 -7.26 -20.71 -20.66
C LYS A 123 -7.96 -20.07 -19.46
N LYS A 124 -8.89 -20.80 -18.83
CA LYS A 124 -9.50 -20.40 -17.57
C LYS A 124 -8.44 -20.15 -16.49
N GLY A 125 -8.66 -19.14 -15.68
CA GLY A 125 -7.74 -18.74 -14.61
C GLY A 125 -7.79 -17.25 -14.28
N GLU A 126 -7.04 -16.88 -13.25
CA GLU A 126 -6.86 -15.50 -12.84
C GLU A 126 -5.56 -14.92 -13.42
N TYR A 127 -5.69 -13.83 -14.17
CA TYR A 127 -4.58 -13.10 -14.79
C TYR A 127 -4.40 -11.78 -14.04
N ARG A 128 -3.16 -11.41 -13.73
CA ARG A 128 -2.85 -10.22 -12.93
C ARG A 128 -1.78 -9.34 -13.56
N THR A 129 -1.88 -8.03 -13.39
CA THR A 129 -0.83 -7.06 -13.71
C THR A 129 -0.99 -5.86 -12.81
N GLY A 130 -0.01 -4.97 -12.72
CA GLY A 130 -0.21 -3.62 -12.21
C GLY A 130 -0.44 -2.63 -13.35
N LEU A 131 -1.28 -1.62 -13.14
CA LEU A 131 -1.20 -0.34 -13.87
C LEU A 131 -0.37 0.62 -13.03
N ASN A 132 0.82 0.94 -13.53
CA ASN A 132 1.76 1.85 -12.91
C ASN A 132 1.55 3.26 -13.46
N PHE A 133 1.29 4.21 -12.56
CA PHE A 133 1.14 5.63 -12.81
C PHE A 133 2.46 6.29 -12.41
N GLN A 134 3.36 6.43 -13.37
CA GLN A 134 4.69 6.96 -13.18
C GLN A 134 4.70 8.47 -13.43
N TRP A 135 5.14 9.24 -12.45
CA TRP A 135 5.37 10.67 -12.66
C TRP A 135 6.51 10.89 -13.68
N ILE A 136 6.33 11.87 -14.56
CA ILE A 136 7.33 12.31 -15.53
C ILE A 136 7.79 13.71 -15.11
N PRO A 137 9.09 13.92 -14.80
CA PRO A 137 9.64 15.24 -14.56
C PRO A 137 9.39 16.19 -15.73
N GLU A 138 8.97 17.43 -15.46
CA GLU A 138 8.87 18.44 -16.51
C GLU A 138 10.27 19.00 -16.85
N PRO A 139 10.55 19.35 -18.12
CA PRO A 139 11.83 19.95 -18.51
C PRO A 139 12.09 21.24 -17.71
N GLY A 140 13.20 21.27 -16.96
CA GLY A 140 13.60 22.43 -16.15
C GLY A 140 13.26 22.35 -14.66
N GLU A 141 12.53 21.31 -14.21
CA GLU A 141 12.38 21.06 -12.77
C GLU A 141 13.74 20.64 -12.16
N PRO A 142 14.11 21.19 -10.99
CA PRO A 142 15.35 20.80 -10.34
C PRO A 142 15.27 19.33 -9.96
N GLN A 143 16.07 18.49 -10.64
CA GLN A 143 16.39 17.16 -10.13
C GLN A 143 16.96 17.34 -8.72
N LEU A 144 16.53 16.51 -7.77
CA LEU A 144 17.03 16.52 -6.40
C LEU A 144 18.57 16.44 -6.43
N LYS A 145 19.23 17.60 -6.36
CA LYS A 145 20.66 17.69 -6.15
C LYS A 145 20.88 17.30 -4.70
N THR A 146 21.30 16.07 -4.46
CA THR A 146 21.89 15.74 -3.16
C THR A 146 23.05 16.68 -2.94
N HIS A 147 23.05 17.43 -1.83
CA HIS A 147 24.15 18.32 -1.46
C HIS A 147 25.47 17.55 -1.56
N SER A 148 26.30 17.91 -2.54
CA SER A 148 27.67 17.43 -2.62
C SER A 148 28.43 18.02 -1.43
N SER A 149 28.84 17.18 -0.50
CA SER A 149 29.89 17.52 0.45
C SER A 149 31.14 17.93 -0.33
N SER A 150 31.63 19.13 -0.05
CA SER A 150 32.82 19.73 -0.63
C SER A 150 34.07 18.88 -0.39
N ASN A 151 34.49 18.11 -1.39
CA ASN A 151 35.87 17.96 -1.89
C ASN A 151 35.86 16.78 -2.86
N ASP A 152 36.17 17.07 -4.13
CA ASP A 152 36.48 16.12 -5.20
C ASP A 152 35.62 14.85 -5.23
N GLY A 153 34.36 14.98 -5.67
CA GLY A 153 33.38 13.90 -5.53
C GLY A 153 32.38 13.84 -6.66
N LEU A 154 32.33 12.68 -7.33
CA LEU A 154 31.34 12.21 -8.30
C LEU A 154 29.96 12.91 -8.18
N ALA A 155 29.55 13.63 -9.23
CA ALA A 155 28.20 14.16 -9.33
C ALA A 155 27.20 13.01 -9.58
N VAL A 156 26.57 12.52 -8.51
CA VAL A 156 25.50 11.52 -8.60
C VAL A 156 24.18 12.25 -8.87
N ASN A 157 23.66 12.14 -10.09
CA ASN A 157 22.30 12.55 -10.41
C ASN A 157 21.34 11.42 -10.01
N VAL A 158 20.67 11.55 -8.85
CA VAL A 158 19.65 10.61 -8.42
C VAL A 158 18.28 11.06 -8.96
N GLN A 159 17.77 10.36 -9.97
CA GLN A 159 16.40 10.54 -10.43
C GLN A 159 15.47 9.68 -9.58
N PHE A 160 14.75 10.29 -8.64
CA PHE A 160 13.68 9.63 -7.92
C PHE A 160 12.43 9.56 -8.81
N SER A 161 12.03 8.36 -9.24
CA SER A 161 10.76 8.15 -9.92
C SER A 161 9.67 7.79 -8.88
N TYR A 162 8.75 8.70 -8.61
CA TYR A 162 7.55 8.41 -7.82
C TYR A 162 6.47 7.79 -8.72
N GLY A 163 5.80 6.76 -8.22
CA GLY A 163 4.67 6.16 -8.95
C GLY A 163 3.80 5.26 -8.09
N ILE A 164 2.52 5.19 -8.47
CA ILE A 164 1.51 4.35 -7.80
C ILE A 164 1.19 3.18 -8.71
N THR A 165 1.04 1.97 -8.16
CA THR A 165 0.65 0.79 -8.94
C THR A 165 -0.66 0.22 -8.45
N VAL A 166 -1.70 0.31 -9.28
CA VAL A 166 -3.02 -0.29 -9.06
C VAL A 166 -3.02 -1.72 -9.61
N PRO A 167 -3.21 -2.75 -8.78
CA PRO A 167 -3.39 -4.12 -9.27
C PRO A 167 -4.64 -4.22 -10.14
N VAL A 168 -4.50 -4.84 -11.30
CA VAL A 168 -5.58 -5.20 -12.21
C VAL A 168 -5.64 -6.72 -12.30
N ILE A 169 -6.79 -7.27 -11.92
CA ILE A 169 -7.08 -8.69 -11.90
C ILE A 169 -8.18 -8.96 -12.92
N ILE A 170 -7.93 -9.92 -13.81
CA ILE A 170 -8.89 -10.38 -14.81
C ILE A 170 -9.15 -11.86 -14.56
N ARG A 171 -10.39 -12.21 -14.24
CA ARG A 171 -10.81 -13.60 -14.03
C ARG A 171 -11.53 -14.12 -15.26
N HIS A 172 -11.11 -15.30 -15.74
CA HIS A 172 -11.77 -16.00 -16.84
C HIS A 172 -12.24 -17.39 -16.38
N GLY A 173 -13.55 -17.62 -16.44
CA GLY A 173 -14.20 -18.85 -15.96
C GLY A 173 -14.68 -18.74 -14.52
N ASP A 174 -15.25 -19.84 -14.02
CA ASP A 174 -15.75 -19.96 -12.65
C ASP A 174 -14.61 -20.37 -11.73
N LEU A 175 -14.05 -19.39 -11.02
CA LEU A 175 -12.89 -19.58 -10.15
C LEU A 175 -13.32 -19.54 -8.68
N SER A 176 -12.64 -20.32 -7.84
CA SER A 176 -12.90 -20.45 -6.41
C SER A 176 -11.60 -20.45 -5.61
N ALA A 177 -11.69 -19.99 -4.36
CA ALA A 177 -10.59 -20.11 -3.43
C ALA A 177 -11.11 -20.19 -1.99
N THR A 178 -10.38 -20.92 -1.16
CA THR A 178 -10.58 -21.01 0.28
C THR A 178 -9.30 -20.59 0.99
N GLY A 179 -9.44 -20.13 2.23
CA GLY A 179 -8.31 -19.73 3.07
C GLY A 179 -8.37 -20.40 4.42
N ARG A 180 -7.20 -20.64 5.02
CA ARG A 180 -7.06 -21.20 6.37
C ARG A 180 -5.93 -20.48 7.10
N ILE A 181 -6.16 -20.10 8.36
CA ILE A 181 -5.06 -19.66 9.23
C ILE A 181 -4.39 -20.91 9.80
N THR A 182 -3.23 -21.26 9.28
CA THR A 182 -2.49 -22.50 9.62
C THR A 182 -1.40 -22.28 10.66
N GLY A 183 -1.04 -21.02 10.94
CA GLY A 183 -0.06 -20.70 11.97
C GLY A 183 -0.38 -19.40 12.69
N LEU A 184 -0.40 -19.45 14.02
CA LEU A 184 -0.41 -18.30 14.91
C LEU A 184 0.72 -18.46 15.92
N LYS A 185 1.64 -17.50 15.97
CA LYS A 185 2.78 -17.55 16.88
C LYS A 185 3.13 -16.16 17.41
N LEU A 186 3.22 -16.05 18.73
CA LEU A 186 3.80 -14.89 19.38
C LEU A 186 5.34 -14.98 19.30
N LEU A 187 5.96 -13.92 18.78
CA LEU A 187 7.41 -13.89 18.52
C LEU A 187 8.23 -13.30 19.68
N SER A 188 7.60 -12.55 20.58
CA SER A 188 8.26 -11.95 21.75
C SER A 188 7.33 -12.02 22.96
N ALA A 189 7.91 -12.27 24.14
CA ALA A 189 7.22 -12.23 25.42
C ALA A 189 7.23 -10.83 26.07
N ASN A 190 8.09 -9.92 25.59
CA ASN A 190 8.11 -8.55 26.09
C ASN A 190 6.87 -7.78 25.59
N GLU A 191 6.07 -7.24 26.51
CA GLU A 191 4.83 -6.52 26.22
C GLU A 191 5.02 -5.31 25.30
N ALA A 192 6.19 -4.66 25.33
CA ALA A 192 6.48 -3.48 24.51
C ALA A 192 6.69 -3.79 23.02
N ASP A 193 7.13 -5.01 22.68
CA ASP A 193 7.49 -5.44 21.32
C ASP A 193 6.83 -6.77 20.91
N ARG A 194 5.68 -7.09 21.50
CA ARG A 194 4.95 -8.32 21.21
C ARG A 194 4.47 -8.32 19.76
N ASN A 195 5.01 -9.24 18.96
CA ASN A 195 4.61 -9.43 17.56
C ASN A 195 3.85 -10.75 17.41
N LEU A 196 2.74 -10.72 16.66
CA LEU A 196 1.99 -11.90 16.26
C LEU A 196 2.31 -12.22 14.80
N LYS A 197 2.91 -13.38 14.57
CA LYS A 197 3.09 -13.99 13.25
C LYS A 197 1.86 -14.82 12.90
N ILE A 198 1.29 -14.53 11.75
CA ILE A 198 0.08 -15.14 11.21
C ILE A 198 0.45 -15.77 9.87
N THR A 199 0.14 -17.04 9.69
CA THR A 199 0.32 -17.78 8.42
C THR A 199 -1.05 -18.16 7.89
N ILE A 200 -1.33 -17.71 6.67
CA ILE A 200 -2.59 -17.95 5.97
C ILE A 200 -2.26 -18.75 4.71
N ASP A 201 -2.86 -19.93 4.59
CA ASP A 201 -2.75 -20.77 3.41
C ASP A 201 -4.01 -20.59 2.54
N ARG A 202 -3.81 -20.56 1.22
CA ARG A 202 -4.83 -20.41 0.19
C ARG A 202 -4.84 -21.66 -0.67
N GLU A 203 -6.04 -22.17 -0.93
CA GLU A 203 -6.31 -23.23 -1.90
C GLU A 203 -7.27 -22.72 -3.00
N GLY A 204 -7.16 -23.26 -4.21
CA GLY A 204 -7.99 -22.90 -5.37
C GLY A 204 -7.26 -22.09 -6.45
N ASP A 205 -8.03 -21.57 -7.41
CA ASP A 205 -7.56 -21.00 -8.68
C ASP A 205 -7.79 -19.50 -8.86
N ARG A 206 -8.28 -18.82 -7.81
CA ARG A 206 -8.28 -17.35 -7.69
C ARG A 206 -7.52 -16.86 -6.46
N SER A 207 -7.17 -15.59 -6.46
CA SER A 207 -6.52 -14.96 -5.30
C SER A 207 -7.52 -14.69 -4.17
N LEU A 208 -7.04 -14.66 -2.93
CA LEU A 208 -7.78 -14.13 -1.79
C LEU A 208 -7.40 -12.67 -1.55
N TYR A 209 -8.38 -11.87 -1.13
CA TYR A 209 -8.19 -10.47 -0.76
C TYR A 209 -9.16 -10.11 0.36
N GLY A 210 -8.63 -9.54 1.44
CA GLY A 210 -9.42 -9.34 2.64
C GLY A 210 -8.70 -8.57 3.74
N ASP A 211 -9.42 -8.35 4.84
CA ASP A 211 -8.94 -7.65 6.01
C ASP A 211 -8.63 -8.65 7.12
N LEU A 212 -7.52 -8.41 7.82
CA LEU A 212 -7.06 -9.23 8.93
C LEU A 212 -7.25 -8.45 10.23
N SER A 213 -8.02 -9.02 11.16
CA SER A 213 -8.34 -8.39 12.44
C SER A 213 -7.92 -9.30 13.59
N VAL A 214 -7.35 -8.72 14.63
CA VAL A 214 -6.93 -9.41 15.86
C VAL A 214 -7.70 -8.84 17.03
N PHE A 215 -8.45 -9.71 17.71
CA PHE A 215 -9.24 -9.40 18.88
C PHE A 215 -8.60 -10.03 20.12
N ARG A 216 -8.58 -9.30 21.24
CA ARG A 216 -8.38 -9.88 22.56
C ARG A 216 -9.73 -10.30 23.08
N VAL A 217 -9.84 -11.56 23.48
CA VAL A 217 -11.04 -12.12 24.11
C VAL A 217 -10.71 -12.35 25.57
N LYS A 218 -11.42 -11.64 26.45
CA LYS A 218 -11.25 -11.73 27.91
C LYS A 218 -11.98 -12.95 28.48
N ALA A 219 -11.68 -13.29 29.73
CA ALA A 219 -12.32 -14.40 30.45
C ALA A 219 -13.85 -14.30 30.51
N ASP A 220 -14.38 -13.07 30.54
CA ASP A 220 -15.83 -12.78 30.52
C ASP A 220 -16.46 -12.85 29.11
N GLY A 221 -15.68 -13.25 28.09
CA GLY A 221 -16.10 -13.33 26.71
C GLY A 221 -16.11 -11.99 25.96
N LYS A 222 -15.84 -10.85 26.63
CA LYS A 222 -15.77 -9.56 25.94
C LYS A 222 -14.62 -9.55 24.95
N GLN A 223 -14.89 -8.97 23.78
CA GLN A 223 -13.92 -8.85 22.70
C GLN A 223 -13.51 -7.40 22.50
N GLU A 224 -12.21 -7.19 22.38
CA GLU A 224 -11.59 -5.89 22.11
C GLU A 224 -10.75 -6.00 20.84
N LEU A 225 -11.00 -5.16 19.84
CA LEU A 225 -10.15 -5.11 18.65
C LEU A 225 -8.79 -4.50 19.03
N ILE A 226 -7.73 -5.28 18.86
CA ILE A 226 -6.37 -4.89 19.25
C ILE A 226 -5.61 -4.30 18.07
N ASN A 227 -5.70 -4.94 16.91
CA ASN A 227 -5.08 -4.45 15.69
C ASN A 227 -5.85 -4.97 14.47
N SER A 228 -5.77 -4.22 13.38
CA SER A 228 -6.30 -4.66 12.09
C SER A 228 -5.42 -4.13 10.96
N VAL A 229 -5.36 -4.89 9.87
CA VAL A 229 -4.76 -4.45 8.62
C VAL A 229 -5.73 -4.75 7.50
N ARG A 230 -5.91 -3.78 6.60
CA ARG A 230 -6.78 -3.91 5.45
C ARG A 230 -6.03 -4.37 4.22
N GLY A 231 -6.71 -5.08 3.32
CA GLY A 231 -6.23 -5.38 1.99
C GLY A 231 -5.05 -6.37 1.93
N ILE A 232 -5.07 -7.38 2.78
CA ILE A 232 -4.15 -8.53 2.71
C ILE A 232 -4.53 -9.40 1.52
N ALA A 233 -3.62 -9.50 0.56
CA ALA A 233 -3.74 -10.30 -0.64
C ALA A 233 -2.88 -11.58 -0.57
N ILE A 234 -3.43 -12.67 -1.11
CA ILE A 234 -2.69 -13.91 -1.39
C ILE A 234 -2.88 -14.21 -2.88
N TYR A 235 -1.93 -13.75 -3.71
CA TYR A 235 -2.06 -13.82 -5.16
C TYR A 235 -1.70 -15.20 -5.73
N VAL A 236 -2.47 -15.71 -6.70
CA VAL A 236 -2.04 -16.86 -7.52
C VAL A 236 -0.67 -16.56 -8.17
N PRO A 237 0.30 -17.49 -8.20
CA PRO A 237 0.21 -18.89 -7.76
C PRO A 237 0.54 -19.12 -6.29
N ASN A 238 0.81 -18.09 -5.49
CA ASN A 238 1.16 -18.26 -4.08
C ASN A 238 0.04 -19.00 -3.34
N GLN A 239 0.45 -20.00 -2.58
CA GLN A 239 -0.43 -20.79 -1.71
C GLN A 239 -0.37 -20.32 -0.26
N ARG A 240 0.52 -19.38 0.06
CA ARG A 240 0.79 -18.96 1.43
C ARG A 240 1.07 -17.47 1.52
N ARG A 241 0.62 -16.88 2.62
CA ARG A 241 0.99 -15.55 3.08
C ARG A 241 1.35 -15.57 4.56
N ILE A 242 2.51 -15.03 4.88
CA ILE A 242 2.94 -14.75 6.25
C ILE A 242 2.81 -13.25 6.49
N TYR A 243 2.18 -12.90 7.59
CA TYR A 243 2.02 -11.53 8.04
C TYR A 243 2.43 -11.41 9.50
N THR A 244 3.16 -10.35 9.84
CA THR A 244 3.58 -10.05 11.22
C THR A 244 3.03 -8.70 11.59
N MET A 245 2.34 -8.61 12.73
CA MET A 245 1.89 -7.34 13.28
C MET A 245 2.24 -7.21 14.76
N LYS A 246 2.46 -5.96 15.16
CA LYS A 246 2.58 -5.59 16.57
C LYS A 246 1.23 -5.76 17.26
N ILE A 247 1.25 -6.35 18.43
CA ILE A 247 0.10 -6.48 19.32
C ILE A 247 0.44 -5.68 20.57
N PRO A 248 -0.21 -4.52 20.82
CA PRO A 248 -0.02 -3.78 22.05
C PRO A 248 -0.16 -4.69 23.28
N GLY A 249 0.79 -4.60 24.21
CA GLY A 249 0.65 -5.15 25.55
C GLY A 249 -0.66 -4.71 26.19
N GLY A 250 -1.27 -5.58 27.00
CA GLY A 250 -2.38 -5.14 27.85
C GLY A 250 -1.89 -4.07 28.82
N LYS A 251 -2.77 -3.20 29.32
CA LYS A 251 -2.41 -2.39 30.48
C LYS A 251 -2.10 -3.36 31.62
N SER A 252 -0.87 -3.35 32.12
CA SER A 252 -0.29 -4.22 33.16
C SER A 252 -0.94 -4.04 34.57
N GLY A 253 -2.27 -3.90 34.64
CA GLY A 253 -3.00 -3.62 35.88
C GLY A 253 -4.00 -4.70 36.30
N THR A 254 -4.35 -5.63 35.41
CA THR A 254 -5.18 -6.80 35.75
C THR A 254 -4.35 -8.06 35.56
N PRO A 255 -4.16 -8.88 36.60
CA PRO A 255 -3.55 -10.20 36.46
C PRO A 255 -4.25 -10.96 35.34
N ASN A 256 -3.50 -11.33 34.31
CA ASN A 256 -3.97 -12.22 33.26
C ASN A 256 -4.20 -13.57 33.94
N ASP A 257 -5.45 -13.97 34.16
CA ASP A 257 -5.81 -15.19 34.88
C ASP A 257 -5.62 -16.47 34.02
N GLY A 258 -4.76 -16.39 33.00
CA GLY A 258 -4.50 -17.45 32.02
C GLY A 258 -5.68 -17.77 31.10
N LYS A 259 -6.72 -16.93 31.08
CA LYS A 259 -7.98 -17.17 30.35
C LYS A 259 -8.18 -16.25 29.15
N GLU A 260 -7.28 -15.32 28.90
CA GLU A 260 -7.36 -14.48 27.71
C GLU A 260 -6.83 -15.22 26.46
N LYS A 261 -7.42 -14.93 25.31
CA LYS A 261 -6.92 -15.41 24.01
C LYS A 261 -6.92 -14.31 22.96
N LEU A 262 -6.02 -14.41 22.00
CA LEU A 262 -6.08 -13.65 20.77
C LEU A 262 -6.87 -14.44 19.74
N ARG A 263 -7.93 -13.86 19.21
CA ARG A 263 -8.71 -14.38 18.09
C ARG A 263 -8.36 -13.59 16.84
N VAL A 264 -7.96 -14.29 15.79
CA VAL A 264 -7.61 -13.70 14.50
C VAL A 264 -8.68 -14.07 13.49
N GLU A 265 -9.19 -13.08 12.77
CA GLU A 265 -10.13 -13.26 11.68
C GLU A 265 -9.54 -12.70 10.39
N TYR A 266 -9.64 -13.46 9.30
CA TYR A 266 -9.41 -13.00 7.94
C TYR A 266 -10.74 -13.01 7.20
N ARG A 267 -11.20 -11.83 6.77
CA ARG A 267 -12.52 -11.65 6.13
C ARG A 267 -12.35 -11.02 4.76
N GLU A 268 -13.24 -11.32 3.82
CA GLU A 268 -13.35 -10.53 2.59
C GLU A 268 -13.60 -9.06 2.95
N ILE A 269 -13.20 -8.15 2.08
CA ILE A 269 -13.52 -6.73 2.25
C ILE A 269 -15.04 -6.52 2.27
N ASN A 270 -15.51 -5.46 2.92
CA ASN A 270 -16.94 -5.19 3.05
C ASN A 270 -17.63 -5.03 1.69
N GLU A 271 -16.95 -4.46 0.69
CA GLU A 271 -17.44 -4.31 -0.68
C GLU A 271 -17.72 -5.66 -1.36
N ASN A 272 -17.07 -6.73 -0.91
CA ASN A 272 -17.29 -8.11 -1.36
C ASN A 272 -18.21 -8.91 -0.42
N GLY A 273 -18.84 -8.25 0.57
CA GLY A 273 -19.80 -8.87 1.49
C GLY A 273 -19.25 -9.26 2.86
N GLY A 274 -17.95 -9.04 3.13
CA GLY A 274 -17.40 -9.20 4.49
C GLY A 274 -17.35 -10.64 5.02
N GLN A 275 -17.45 -11.64 4.13
CA GLN A 275 -17.52 -13.05 4.51
C GLN A 275 -16.27 -13.48 5.29
N LEU A 276 -16.45 -14.28 6.34
CA LEU A 276 -15.34 -14.92 7.03
C LEU A 276 -14.65 -15.93 6.10
N ILE A 277 -13.38 -15.70 5.80
CA ILE A 277 -12.54 -16.61 5.02
C ILE A 277 -11.90 -17.62 5.96
N ALA A 278 -11.30 -17.15 7.06
CA ALA A 278 -10.61 -17.99 8.02
C ALA A 278 -10.59 -17.35 9.41
N GLU A 279 -10.62 -18.18 10.45
CA GLU A 279 -10.39 -17.78 11.83
C GLU A 279 -9.45 -18.75 12.54
N SER A 280 -8.76 -18.25 13.56
CA SER A 280 -7.98 -19.08 14.50
C SER A 280 -7.74 -18.30 15.79
N SER A 281 -7.33 -18.99 16.85
CA SER A 281 -7.02 -18.35 18.13
C SER A 281 -5.81 -18.96 18.83
N ILE A 282 -5.12 -18.15 19.63
CA ILE A 282 -4.03 -18.57 20.50
C ILE A 282 -4.26 -18.03 21.90
N ASN A 283 -4.02 -18.86 22.93
CA ASN A 283 -4.13 -18.43 24.32
C ASN A 283 -2.98 -17.50 24.70
N LEU A 284 -3.27 -16.55 25.59
CA LEU A 284 -2.29 -15.69 26.21
C LEU A 284 -2.01 -16.25 27.61
N ASP A 285 -1.01 -17.13 27.70
CA ASP A 285 -0.44 -17.53 28.98
C ASP A 285 0.16 -16.33 29.73
#